data_AF-A0A3M1NMX9-F1
#
_entry.id   AF-A0A3M1NMX9-F1
#
_cell.length_a   1.000
_cell.length_b   1.000
_cell.length_c   1.000
_cell.angle_alpha   90.00
_cell.angle_beta   90.00
_cell.angle_gamma   90.00
#
_symmetry.space_group_name_H-M   'P 1'
#
loop_
_entity.id
_entity.type
_entity.pdbx_description
1 polymer ?
#
loop_
_entity_poly.entity_id
_entity_poly.type
_entity_poly.pdbx_seq_one_letter_code
_entity_poly.pdbx_strand_id
1 'polypeptide(L)'
;LFGLLVMFKPFGIIMTGIGVISLAGVVVNNAIVLIDYIQKLRDSGMEKMEAIIKGGKTRLRPVILTAVTTILGLIPLTFGINIDFLGLFKGDFSKFIQFGVESSQWWGNMGVAVIFGLAFSTALTLIVVPVLYSLLADVLKFSNADETDIQPVVPENITPDEA
;
A
#
# COMPACT_ATOMS: atom_id res chain seq x y z
N LEU A 1 13.65 8.66 4.01
CA LEU A 1 14.80 9.51 4.38
C LEU A 1 14.42 10.96 4.69
N PHE A 2 13.55 11.59 3.90
CA PHE A 2 13.12 12.99 4.13
C PHE A 2 12.63 13.26 5.58
N GLY A 3 11.86 12.33 6.16
CA GLY A 3 11.40 12.45 7.56
C GLY A 3 12.51 12.47 8.62
N LEU A 4 13.61 11.74 8.41
CA LEU A 4 14.77 11.75 9.32
C LEU A 4 15.54 13.07 9.23
N LEU A 5 15.64 13.63 8.01
CA LEU A 5 16.21 14.95 7.75
C LEU A 5 15.40 16.06 8.43
N VAL A 6 14.08 16.01 8.32
CA VAL A 6 13.17 16.98 8.96
C VAL A 6 13.20 16.88 10.49
N MET A 7 13.35 15.67 11.03
CA MET A 7 13.36 15.40 12.48
C MET A 7 14.76 15.47 13.11
N PHE A 8 15.80 15.83 12.36
CA PHE A 8 17.22 15.86 12.80
C PHE A 8 17.68 14.59 13.53
N LYS A 9 17.14 13.41 13.15
CA LYS A 9 17.51 12.14 13.79
C LYS A 9 18.61 11.42 13.00
N PRO A 10 19.59 10.79 13.68
CA PRO A 10 20.70 10.11 13.00
C PRO A 10 20.21 8.93 12.18
N PHE A 11 20.79 8.75 10.99
CA PHE A 11 20.50 7.59 10.16
C PHE A 11 21.17 6.34 10.74
N GLY A 12 20.41 5.53 11.47
CA GLY A 12 20.85 4.22 11.93
C GLY A 12 20.52 3.14 10.89
N ILE A 13 21.53 2.45 10.37
CA ILE A 13 21.38 1.43 9.30
C ILE A 13 20.39 0.33 9.72
N ILE A 14 20.54 -0.21 10.94
CA ILE A 14 19.73 -1.33 11.43
C ILE A 14 18.28 -0.87 11.68
N MET A 15 18.07 0.14 12.54
CA MET A 15 16.73 0.56 12.95
C MET A 15 15.94 1.22 11.82
N THR A 16 16.60 2.02 10.97
CA THR A 16 15.95 2.61 9.79
C THR A 16 15.67 1.52 8.75
N GLY A 17 16.59 0.57 8.56
CA GLY A 17 16.41 -0.57 7.65
C GLY A 17 15.21 -1.43 8.02
N ILE A 18 15.05 -1.76 9.30
CA ILE A 18 13.86 -2.47 9.82
C ILE A 18 12.58 -1.68 9.52
N GLY A 19 12.60 -0.35 9.74
CA GLY A 19 11.47 0.52 9.43
C GLY A 19 11.10 0.51 7.94
N VAL A 20 12.09 0.51 7.04
CA VAL A 20 11.85 0.45 5.58
C VAL A 20 11.27 -0.91 5.17
N ILE A 21 11.80 -2.02 5.69
CA ILE A 21 11.30 -3.37 5.39
C ILE A 21 9.86 -3.53 5.88
N SER A 22 9.57 -3.08 7.10
CA SER A 22 8.21 -3.09 7.66
C SER A 22 7.25 -2.28 6.79
N LEU A 23 7.67 -1.08 6.38
CA LEU A 23 6.89 -0.23 5.49
C LEU A 23 6.59 -0.92 4.15
N ALA A 24 7.58 -1.58 3.55
CA ALA A 24 7.39 -2.29 2.28
C ALA A 24 6.26 -3.33 2.37
N GLY A 25 6.20 -4.09 3.48
CA GLY A 25 5.12 -5.05 3.72
C GLY A 25 3.73 -4.39 3.79
N VAL A 26 3.61 -3.27 4.53
CA VAL A 26 2.35 -2.52 4.63
C VAL A 26 1.90 -1.99 3.26
N VAL A 27 2.84 -1.46 2.48
CA VAL A 27 2.57 -0.89 1.16
C VAL A 27 2.13 -1.96 0.17
N VAL A 28 2.80 -3.11 0.15
CA VAL A 28 2.44 -4.25 -0.72
C VAL A 28 1.06 -4.78 -0.35
N ASN A 29 0.76 -4.94 0.94
CA ASN A 29 -0.56 -5.38 1.38
C ASN A 29 -1.68 -4.42 0.92
N ASN A 30 -1.46 -3.10 1.06
CA ASN A 30 -2.41 -2.09 0.61
C ASN A 30 -2.63 -2.15 -0.92
N ALA A 31 -1.57 -2.42 -1.70
CA ALA A 31 -1.65 -2.58 -3.15
C ALA A 31 -2.39 -3.85 -3.58
N ILE A 32 -2.09 -4.99 -2.95
CA ILE A 32 -2.74 -6.29 -3.24
C ILE A 32 -4.25 -6.19 -3.07
N VAL A 33 -4.71 -5.63 -1.95
CA VAL A 33 -6.15 -5.49 -1.65
C VAL A 33 -6.87 -4.59 -2.66
N LEU A 34 -6.20 -3.57 -3.19
CA LEU A 34 -6.75 -2.69 -4.22
C LEU A 34 -6.87 -3.43 -5.57
N ILE A 35 -5.81 -4.12 -6.00
CA ILE A 35 -5.79 -4.88 -7.25
C ILE A 35 -6.84 -6.00 -7.22
N ASP A 36 -6.91 -6.77 -6.13
CA ASP A 36 -7.91 -7.84 -5.95
C ASP A 36 -9.34 -7.31 -6.09
N TYR A 37 -9.60 -6.10 -5.60
CA TYR A 37 -10.93 -5.51 -5.72
C TYR A 37 -11.26 -5.02 -7.11
N ILE A 38 -10.30 -4.41 -7.81
CA ILE A 38 -10.47 -4.03 -9.22
C ILE A 38 -10.72 -5.28 -10.06
N GLN A 39 -9.98 -6.37 -9.81
CA GLN A 39 -10.17 -7.64 -10.49
C GLN A 39 -11.57 -8.21 -10.24
N LYS A 40 -12.03 -8.26 -8.98
CA LYS A 40 -13.41 -8.69 -8.65
C LYS A 40 -14.48 -7.87 -9.36
N LEU A 41 -14.29 -6.56 -9.50
CA LEU A 41 -15.22 -5.70 -10.25
C LEU A 41 -15.21 -6.06 -11.74
N ARG A 42 -14.03 -6.32 -12.33
CA ARG A 42 -13.94 -6.77 -13.73
C ARG A 42 -14.55 -8.14 -13.95
N ASP A 43 -14.34 -9.07 -13.03
CA ASP A 43 -14.91 -10.42 -13.10
C ASP A 43 -16.45 -10.39 -13.01
N SER A 44 -17.02 -9.34 -12.40
CA SER A 44 -18.46 -9.07 -12.41
C SER A 44 -18.98 -8.43 -13.70
N GLY A 45 -18.13 -8.26 -14.72
CA GLY A 45 -18.49 -7.70 -16.03
C GLY A 45 -18.34 -6.18 -16.14
N MET A 46 -17.78 -5.50 -15.14
CA MET A 46 -17.58 -4.05 -15.16
C MET A 46 -16.49 -3.64 -16.16
N GLU A 47 -16.73 -2.56 -16.90
CA GLU A 47 -15.77 -1.99 -17.84
C GLU A 47 -14.48 -1.57 -17.11
N LYS A 48 -13.32 -1.74 -17.76
CA LYS A 48 -11.99 -1.59 -17.14
C LYS A 48 -11.85 -0.24 -16.42
N MET A 49 -12.20 0.85 -17.09
CA MET A 49 -12.04 2.19 -16.53
C MET A 49 -12.96 2.42 -15.33
N GLU A 50 -14.21 1.96 -15.43
CA GLU A 50 -15.18 2.06 -14.34
C GLU A 50 -14.75 1.24 -13.11
N ALA A 51 -14.23 0.03 -13.32
CA ALA A 51 -13.72 -0.84 -12.26
C ALA A 51 -12.53 -0.21 -11.52
N ILE A 52 -11.63 0.46 -12.24
CA ILE A 52 -10.49 1.16 -11.64
C ILE A 52 -10.95 2.35 -10.79
N ILE A 53 -11.86 3.18 -11.32
CA ILE A 53 -12.38 4.36 -10.61
C ILE A 53 -13.14 3.96 -9.34
N LYS A 54 -14.06 2.99 -9.47
CA LYS A 54 -14.85 2.47 -8.35
C LYS A 54 -13.96 1.73 -7.35
N GLY A 55 -12.99 0.98 -7.86
CA GLY A 55 -12.01 0.24 -7.09
C GLY A 55 -11.17 1.15 -6.19
N GLY A 56 -10.59 2.20 -6.78
CA GLY A 56 -9.84 3.22 -6.08
C GLY A 56 -10.68 3.91 -5.01
N LYS A 57 -11.88 4.39 -5.36
CA LYS A 57 -12.77 5.12 -4.41
C LYS A 57 -13.13 4.30 -3.17
N THR A 58 -13.49 3.03 -3.34
CA THR A 58 -13.91 2.19 -2.21
C THR A 58 -12.74 1.80 -1.32
N ARG A 59 -11.55 1.58 -1.89
CA ARG A 59 -10.37 1.10 -1.16
C ARG A 59 -9.53 2.20 -0.53
N LEU A 60 -9.67 3.45 -0.99
CA LEU A 60 -9.09 4.64 -0.33
C LEU A 60 -9.36 4.65 1.18
N ARG A 61 -10.58 4.29 1.60
CA ARG A 61 -11.00 4.28 3.00
C ARG A 61 -10.17 3.30 3.86
N PRO A 62 -10.10 1.99 3.53
CA PRO A 62 -9.19 1.05 4.21
C PRO A 62 -7.74 1.50 4.25
N VAL A 63 -7.18 1.97 3.12
CA VAL A 63 -5.75 2.35 3.05
C VAL A 63 -5.44 3.52 3.98
N ILE A 64 -6.30 4.55 3.98
CA ILE A 64 -6.17 5.69 4.89
C ILE A 64 -6.33 5.24 6.35
N LEU A 65 -7.28 4.35 6.64
CA LEU A 65 -7.50 3.85 8.00
C LEU A 65 -6.26 3.12 8.55
N THR A 66 -5.63 2.27 7.74
CA THR A 66 -4.37 1.60 8.11
C THR A 66 -3.27 2.62 8.32
N ALA A 67 -3.08 3.56 7.38
CA ALA A 67 -2.06 4.59 7.51
C ALA A 67 -2.23 5.42 8.80
N VAL A 68 -3.45 5.90 9.07
CA VAL A 68 -3.76 6.69 10.25
C VAL A 68 -3.54 5.88 11.53
N THR A 69 -4.03 4.63 11.58
CA THR A 69 -3.88 3.77 12.76
C THR A 69 -2.40 3.48 13.06
N THR A 70 -1.60 3.19 12.03
CA THR A 70 -0.16 2.96 12.19
C THR A 70 0.56 4.22 12.65
N ILE A 71 0.24 5.38 12.09
CA ILE A 71 0.85 6.66 12.49
C ILE A 71 0.50 6.97 13.95
N LEU A 72 -0.77 6.83 14.34
CA LEU A 72 -1.22 7.05 15.71
C LEU A 72 -0.54 6.11 16.71
N GLY A 73 -0.43 4.83 16.37
CA GLY A 73 0.26 3.84 17.22
C GLY A 73 1.75 4.10 17.39
N LEU A 74 2.41 4.68 16.37
CA LEU A 74 3.84 4.95 16.39
C LEU A 74 4.21 6.33 16.94
N ILE A 75 3.27 7.27 17.06
CA ILE A 75 3.52 8.61 17.63
C ILE A 75 4.19 8.53 19.02
N PRO A 76 3.62 7.84 20.04
CA PRO A 76 4.23 7.85 21.38
C PRO A 76 5.63 7.24 21.37
N LEU A 77 5.84 6.17 20.60
CA LEU A 77 7.14 5.54 20.42
C LEU A 77 8.16 6.48 19.76
N THR A 78 7.73 7.21 18.73
CA THR A 78 8.59 8.08 17.91
C THR A 78 9.08 9.29 18.69
N PHE A 79 8.20 9.85 19.52
CA PHE A 79 8.48 11.03 20.36
C PHE A 79 9.02 10.67 21.75
N GLY A 80 9.18 9.37 22.07
CA GLY A 80 9.72 8.94 23.35
C GLY A 80 8.80 9.22 24.54
N ILE A 81 7.50 9.13 24.28
CA ILE A 81 6.42 9.26 25.26
C ILE A 81 6.18 7.90 25.91
N ASN A 82 6.40 7.80 27.21
CA ASN A 82 5.97 6.66 28.00
C ASN A 82 4.55 6.93 28.53
N ILE A 83 3.63 6.02 28.19
CA ILE A 83 2.26 6.06 28.66
C ILE A 83 2.12 5.05 29.80
N ASP A 84 2.03 5.55 31.04
CA ASP A 84 1.80 4.69 32.21
C ASP A 84 0.30 4.46 32.42
N PHE A 85 -0.21 3.38 31.82
CA PHE A 85 -1.60 2.96 31.99
C PHE A 85 -1.89 2.49 33.41
N LEU A 86 -0.89 1.97 34.15
CA LEU A 86 -1.10 1.41 35.48
C LEU A 86 -1.22 2.52 36.53
N GLY A 87 -0.43 3.60 36.39
CA GLY A 87 -0.59 4.84 37.14
C GLY A 87 -1.94 5.53 36.89
N LEU A 88 -2.43 5.46 35.65
CA LEU A 88 -3.75 5.96 35.26
C LEU A 88 -4.88 5.23 36.02
N PHE A 89 -4.85 3.89 36.07
CA PHE A 89 -5.85 3.11 36.82
C PHE A 89 -5.79 3.32 38.34
N LYS A 90 -4.66 3.78 38.87
CA LYS A 90 -4.46 4.11 40.29
C LYS A 90 -4.86 5.55 40.64
N GLY A 91 -5.39 6.31 39.68
CA GLY A 91 -5.90 7.67 39.89
C GLY A 91 -4.86 8.79 39.74
N ASP A 92 -3.63 8.47 39.32
CA ASP A 92 -2.52 9.42 39.26
C ASP A 92 -2.30 9.93 37.83
N PHE A 93 -3.21 10.80 37.35
CA PHE A 93 -3.16 11.40 36.00
C PHE A 93 -1.88 12.22 35.75
N SER A 94 -1.20 12.64 36.82
CA SER A 94 0.03 13.44 36.76
C SER A 94 1.22 12.69 36.13
N LYS A 95 1.22 11.34 36.17
CA LYS A 95 2.27 10.47 35.61
C LYS A 95 1.93 9.82 34.28
N PHE A 96 0.79 10.18 33.68
CA PHE A 96 0.29 9.55 32.46
C PHE A 96 1.24 9.74 31.26
N ILE A 97 1.92 10.89 31.17
CA ILE A 97 2.85 11.20 30.07
C ILE A 97 4.23 11.50 30.65
N GLN A 98 5.16 10.55 30.53
CA GLN A 98 6.57 10.76 30.81
C GLN A 98 7.36 10.90 29.51
N PHE A 99 8.11 11.99 29.39
CA PHE A 99 8.99 12.24 28.25
C PHE A 99 10.43 11.90 28.63
N GLY A 100 11.18 11.28 27.70
CA GLY A 100 12.63 11.12 27.85
C GLY A 100 13.12 9.72 28.23
N VAL A 101 12.39 8.66 27.81
CA VAL A 101 12.88 7.29 27.99
C VAL A 101 14.11 7.04 27.12
N GLU A 102 15.20 6.53 27.71
CA GLU A 102 16.45 6.22 27.00
C GLU A 102 16.24 5.24 25.83
N SER A 103 15.30 4.30 25.98
CA SER A 103 14.90 3.36 24.93
C SER A 103 14.38 4.04 23.66
N SER A 104 13.83 5.26 23.75
CA SER A 104 13.25 5.97 22.61
C SER A 104 14.28 6.36 21.54
N GLN A 105 15.58 6.38 21.87
CA GLN A 105 16.63 6.63 20.88
C GLN A 105 16.69 5.52 19.83
N TRP A 106 16.44 4.27 20.23
CA TRP A 106 16.52 3.09 19.37
C TRP A 106 15.28 2.96 18.49
N TRP A 107 14.09 3.04 19.11
CA TRP A 107 12.82 2.87 18.42
C TRP A 107 12.34 4.13 17.70
N GLY A 108 12.81 5.30 18.14
CA GLY A 108 12.40 6.58 17.60
C GLY A 108 12.84 6.80 16.16
N ASN A 109 14.01 6.31 15.75
CA ASN A 109 14.49 6.43 14.36
C ASN A 109 13.67 5.54 13.42
N MET A 110 13.33 4.33 13.87
CA MET A 110 12.44 3.41 13.16
C MET A 110 11.05 4.03 12.97
N GLY A 111 10.47 4.57 14.05
CA GLY A 111 9.14 5.20 14.02
C GLY A 111 9.04 6.36 13.03
N VAL A 112 10.03 7.28 13.02
CA VAL A 112 10.09 8.37 12.03
C VAL A 112 10.12 7.83 10.60
N ALA A 113 10.94 6.80 10.34
CA ALA A 113 11.06 6.22 9.01
C ALA A 113 9.73 5.63 8.51
N VAL A 114 9.02 4.91 9.38
CA VAL A 114 7.72 4.31 9.05
C VAL A 114 6.64 5.36 8.87
N ILE A 115 6.51 6.34 9.78
CA ILE A 115 5.46 7.37 9.71
C ILE A 115 5.56 8.18 8.42
N PHE A 116 6.73 8.74 8.12
CA PHE A 116 6.93 9.55 6.91
C PHE A 116 6.87 8.70 5.64
N GLY A 117 7.45 7.50 5.68
CA GLY A 117 7.44 6.60 4.55
C GLY A 117 6.02 6.12 4.21
N LEU A 118 5.19 5.85 5.21
CA LEU A 118 3.80 5.42 5.04
C LEU A 118 2.91 6.56 4.55
N ALA A 119 3.09 7.77 5.09
CA ALA A 119 2.36 8.94 4.62
C ALA A 119 2.64 9.20 3.13
N PHE A 120 3.91 9.18 2.73
CA PHE A 120 4.32 9.39 1.35
C PHE A 120 3.89 8.24 0.43
N SER A 121 4.15 6.99 0.85
CA SER A 121 3.82 5.82 0.03
C SER A 121 2.33 5.64 -0.14
N THR A 122 1.51 5.94 0.86
CA THR A 122 0.05 5.85 0.75
C THR A 122 -0.46 6.71 -0.41
N ALA A 123 0.00 7.96 -0.50
CA ALA A 123 -0.38 8.85 -1.60
C ALA A 123 0.11 8.30 -2.96
N LEU A 124 1.34 7.79 -3.00
CA LEU A 124 1.93 7.26 -4.22
C LEU A 124 1.22 5.98 -4.70
N THR A 125 0.94 5.03 -3.81
CA THR A 125 0.26 3.75 -4.11
C THR A 125 -1.11 3.99 -4.73
N LEU A 126 -1.84 5.01 -4.27
CA LEU A 126 -3.17 5.33 -4.80
C LEU A 126 -3.15 5.82 -6.24
N ILE A 127 -2.03 6.35 -6.73
CA ILE A 127 -1.85 6.77 -8.12
C ILE A 127 -1.18 5.64 -8.92
N VAL A 128 -0.10 5.08 -8.38
CA VAL A 128 0.73 4.10 -9.08
C VAL A 128 0.00 2.78 -9.30
N VAL A 129 -0.77 2.28 -8.32
CA VAL A 129 -1.44 0.99 -8.47
C VAL A 129 -2.52 1.01 -9.57
N PRO A 130 -3.43 2.00 -9.63
CA PRO A 130 -4.37 2.12 -10.75
C PRO A 130 -3.69 2.25 -12.11
N VAL A 131 -2.63 3.06 -12.21
CA VAL A 131 -1.90 3.28 -13.47
C VAL A 131 -1.19 2.00 -13.91
N LEU A 132 -0.47 1.35 -13.00
CA LEU A 132 0.21 0.09 -13.27
C LEU A 132 -0.77 -1.00 -13.70
N TYR A 133 -1.94 -1.07 -13.06
CA TYR A 133 -3.00 -1.99 -13.45
C TYR A 133 -3.51 -1.73 -14.88
N SER A 134 -3.75 -0.46 -15.24
CA SER A 134 -4.17 -0.12 -16.62
C SER A 134 -3.11 -0.51 -17.65
N LEU A 135 -1.85 -0.18 -17.40
CA LEU A 135 -0.74 -0.51 -18.29
C LEU A 135 -0.59 -2.02 -18.46
N LEU A 136 -0.63 -2.78 -17.36
CA LEU A 136 -0.55 -4.24 -17.40
C LEU A 136 -1.72 -4.83 -18.20
N ALA A 137 -2.94 -4.31 -18.02
CA ALA A 137 -4.10 -4.75 -18.79
C ALA A 137 -3.96 -4.45 -20.29
N ASP A 138 -3.35 -3.32 -20.66
CA ASP A 138 -3.13 -2.94 -22.05
C ASP A 138 -2.02 -3.78 -22.71
N VAL A 139 -0.93 -4.06 -21.99
CA VAL A 139 0.16 -4.96 -22.44
C VAL A 139 -0.34 -6.40 -22.64
N LEU A 140 -1.16 -6.92 -21.73
CA LEU A 140 -1.75 -8.25 -21.87
C LEU A 140 -2.70 -8.33 -23.08
N LYS A 141 -3.47 -7.27 -23.34
CA LYS A 141 -4.32 -7.19 -24.53
C LYS A 141 -3.50 -7.18 -25.83
N PHE A 142 -2.36 -6.47 -25.84
CA PHE A 142 -1.44 -6.45 -26.97
C PHE A 142 -0.82 -7.83 -27.21
N SER A 143 -0.34 -8.51 -26.16
CA SER A 143 0.22 -9.86 -26.26
C SER A 143 -0.78 -10.90 -26.79
N ASN A 144 -2.06 -10.80 -26.40
CA ASN A 144 -3.09 -11.71 -26.87
C ASN A 144 -3.57 -11.40 -28.30
N ALA A 145 -3.43 -10.14 -28.75
CA ALA A 145 -3.79 -9.74 -30.11
C ALA A 145 -2.86 -10.36 -31.17
N ASP A 146 -1.57 -10.52 -30.82
CA ASP A 146 -0.58 -11.25 -31.64
C ASP A 146 -0.92 -12.75 -31.81
N GLU A 147 -1.62 -13.37 -30.85
CA GLU A 147 -1.96 -14.80 -30.90
C GLU A 147 -3.22 -15.09 -31.73
N THR A 148 -4.18 -14.15 -31.78
CA THR A 148 -5.42 -14.27 -32.58
C THR A 148 -5.24 -14.07 -34.08
N ASP A 149 -4.12 -13.50 -34.53
CA ASP A 149 -3.81 -13.31 -35.97
C ASP A 149 -3.10 -14.54 -36.58
N ILE A 150 -2.88 -15.60 -35.77
CA ILE A 150 -2.27 -16.87 -36.17
C ILE A 150 -3.29 -18.02 -35.98
N GLN A 151 -4.56 -17.80 -36.29
CA GLN A 151 -5.48 -18.91 -36.51
C GLN A 151 -5.50 -19.22 -38.01
N PRO A 152 -5.12 -20.43 -38.44
CA PRO A 152 -5.16 -20.78 -39.85
C PRO A 152 -6.61 -20.68 -40.33
N VAL A 153 -6.82 -19.92 -41.41
CA VAL A 153 -8.08 -19.93 -42.17
C VAL A 153 -8.31 -21.37 -42.59
N VAL A 154 -9.22 -22.08 -41.90
CA VAL A 154 -9.68 -23.39 -42.35
C VAL A 154 -10.44 -23.13 -43.64
N PRO A 155 -9.98 -23.65 -44.80
CA PRO A 155 -10.70 -23.44 -46.04
C PRO A 155 -12.11 -24.00 -45.89
N GLU A 156 -13.08 -23.15 -46.23
CA GLU A 156 -14.48 -23.49 -46.29
C GLU A 156 -14.63 -24.75 -47.15
N ASN A 157 -15.17 -25.80 -46.54
CA ASN A 157 -15.35 -27.10 -47.18
C ASN A 157 -16.24 -26.91 -48.41
N ILE A 158 -15.63 -26.96 -49.59
CA ILE A 158 -16.34 -27.00 -50.86
C ILE A 158 -17.12 -28.32 -50.85
N THR A 159 -18.41 -28.24 -50.57
CA THR A 159 -19.34 -29.36 -50.76
C THR A 159 -19.24 -29.80 -52.22
N PRO A 160 -18.96 -31.07 -52.53
CA PRO A 160 -19.09 -31.57 -53.89
C PRO A 160 -20.59 -31.78 -54.16
N ASP A 161 -21.26 -30.72 -54.56
CA ASP A 161 -22.57 -30.77 -55.22
C ASP A 161 -22.35 -30.22 -56.63
N GLU A 162 -21.81 -31.06 -57.52
CA GLU A 162 -21.84 -30.96 -58.99
C GLU A 162 -20.92 -32.04 -59.60
N ALA A 163 -21.48 -33.24 -59.86
CA ALA A 163 -21.20 -34.12 -61.02
C ALA A 163 -21.96 -35.46 -60.88
#